data_AF-A0A072NXB8-F1
#
_entry.id   AF-A0A072NXB8-F1
#
_cell.length_a   1.000
_cell.length_b   1.000
_cell.length_c   1.000
_cell.angle_alpha   90.00
_cell.angle_beta   90.00
_cell.angle_gamma   90.00
#
_symmetry.space_group_name_H-M   'P 1'
#
loop_
_entity.id
_entity.type
_entity.pdbx_description
1 polymer ?
#
loop_
_entity_poly.entity_id
_entity_poly.type
_entity_poly.pdbx_seq_one_letter_code
_entity_poly.pdbx_strand_id
1 'polypeptide(L)'
;MHQTAKEFMSRYYLWDKIFYSCAGFVRQSDLDLAMLSGLVRRLKCCREAAIIPDVPEDLDIFDDHPGLNDGIPYWPETPPRGCELLDAAITYAMSSTPPRDCFDHFVELVDELDNAGIQLTRDWKNELPETYRSSQIANVSWIEFFLIPDEESHPLSASLKFRSFLDLAILFDFEVYVEAKIKRKEITPSQLQSLLLRATRFMLVQWQGIDRTRQEYPKPGISRMLLRKGADPNCRDAESNAAIASEHGWTAWTGLLQDDYYEGDPGTEDYFLEQWILTVKVFLNYGADPTVQWHRPHIDKKSDEHRRVLELASPDIIFIEALADKPKYKKDLADIMDLLSRAKANWGDGTVQREQVEGY
;
A
#
# COMPACT_ATOMS: atom_id res chain seq x y z
N MET A 1 9.59 33.05 -8.78
CA MET A 1 8.18 33.44 -8.56
C MET A 1 7.40 33.77 -9.84
N HIS A 2 7.94 34.49 -10.84
CA HIS A 2 7.14 34.89 -12.02
C HIS A 2 6.82 33.77 -13.04
N GLN A 3 7.69 32.78 -13.22
CA GLN A 3 7.41 31.64 -14.10
C GLN A 3 6.26 30.77 -13.55
N THR A 4 6.22 30.62 -12.22
CA THR A 4 5.26 29.81 -11.48
C THR A 4 3.83 30.31 -11.63
N ALA A 5 3.61 31.62 -11.57
CA ALA A 5 2.28 32.21 -11.81
C ALA A 5 1.83 32.07 -13.27
N LYS A 6 2.78 32.13 -14.22
CA LYS A 6 2.50 32.03 -15.65
C LYS A 6 2.15 30.60 -16.07
N GLU A 7 2.85 29.61 -15.53
CA GLU A 7 2.51 28.19 -15.68
C GLU A 7 1.21 27.84 -14.94
N PHE A 8 0.99 28.41 -13.74
CA PHE A 8 -0.25 28.25 -12.97
C PHE A 8 -1.49 28.67 -13.77
N MET A 9 -1.39 29.76 -14.54
CA MET A 9 -2.47 30.27 -15.41
C MET A 9 -2.48 29.65 -16.83
N SER A 10 -1.49 28.82 -17.20
CA SER A 10 -1.37 28.30 -18.58
C SER A 10 -2.30 27.13 -18.90
N ARG A 11 -2.84 26.43 -17.89
CA ARG A 11 -3.88 25.40 -18.08
C ARG A 11 -5.27 26.01 -18.10
N TYR A 12 -5.50 26.79 -19.15
CA TYR A 12 -6.73 27.55 -19.35
C TYR A 12 -8.00 26.66 -19.21
N TYR A 13 -7.95 25.41 -19.67
CA TYR A 13 -9.10 24.49 -19.64
C TYR A 13 -9.55 24.04 -18.24
N LEU A 14 -8.63 23.95 -17.27
CA LEU A 14 -8.95 23.52 -15.90
C LEU A 14 -9.62 24.68 -15.14
N TRP A 15 -9.08 25.89 -15.30
CA TRP A 15 -9.62 27.10 -14.70
C TRP A 15 -10.91 27.57 -15.36
N ASP A 16 -11.00 27.48 -16.68
CA ASP A 16 -12.26 27.74 -17.38
C ASP A 16 -13.34 26.79 -16.87
N LYS A 17 -13.09 25.48 -16.71
CA LYS A 17 -14.08 24.57 -16.13
C LYS A 17 -14.42 24.88 -14.66
N ILE A 18 -13.43 25.26 -13.85
CA ILE A 18 -13.60 25.55 -12.41
C ILE A 18 -14.31 26.89 -12.17
N PHE A 19 -14.07 27.90 -13.00
CA PHE A 19 -14.53 29.28 -12.80
C PHE A 19 -15.51 29.78 -13.88
N TYR A 20 -15.98 28.94 -14.81
CA TYR A 20 -16.81 29.35 -15.96
C TYR A 20 -18.09 30.11 -15.60
N SER A 21 -18.60 29.98 -14.37
CA SER A 21 -19.96 30.45 -14.05
C SER A 21 -20.14 31.14 -12.70
N CYS A 22 -19.14 31.20 -11.81
CA CYS A 22 -19.30 31.79 -10.47
C CYS A 22 -17.98 32.38 -9.95
N ALA A 23 -18.07 33.41 -9.11
CA ALA A 23 -16.98 33.85 -8.26
C ALA A 23 -16.73 32.80 -7.17
N GLY A 24 -15.99 31.74 -7.49
CA GLY A 24 -15.63 30.66 -6.54
C GLY A 24 -15.93 29.25 -7.06
N PHE A 25 -15.68 28.26 -6.20
CA PHE A 25 -15.91 26.84 -6.47
C PHE A 25 -17.38 26.49 -6.22
N VAL A 26 -18.05 25.89 -7.20
CA VAL A 26 -19.48 25.50 -7.08
C VAL A 26 -19.64 24.24 -6.23
N ARG A 27 -18.70 23.29 -6.33
CA ARG A 27 -18.71 22.03 -5.57
C ARG A 27 -17.43 21.89 -4.76
N GLN A 28 -17.51 21.17 -3.63
CA GLN A 28 -16.34 20.83 -2.82
C GLN A 28 -15.29 20.08 -3.65
N SER A 29 -15.71 19.19 -4.55
CA SER A 29 -14.81 18.48 -5.46
C SER A 29 -14.02 19.39 -6.41
N ASP A 30 -14.60 20.54 -6.79
CA ASP A 30 -13.92 21.51 -7.66
C ASP A 30 -12.83 22.26 -6.85
N LEU A 31 -13.10 22.54 -5.56
CA LEU A 31 -12.11 23.08 -4.62
C LEU A 31 -10.99 22.07 -4.35
N ASP A 32 -11.33 20.81 -4.06
CA ASP A 32 -10.34 19.78 -3.76
C ASP A 32 -9.40 19.53 -4.96
N LEU A 33 -9.94 19.52 -6.18
CA LEU A 33 -9.15 19.40 -7.42
C LEU A 33 -8.21 20.60 -7.61
N ALA A 34 -8.68 21.81 -7.32
CA ALA A 34 -7.85 23.01 -7.39
C ALA A 34 -6.75 23.04 -6.32
N MET A 35 -7.07 22.59 -5.09
CA MET A 35 -6.11 22.45 -4.00
C MET A 35 -5.05 21.42 -4.35
N LEU A 36 -5.45 20.24 -4.82
CA LEU A 36 -4.53 19.20 -5.30
C LEU A 36 -3.63 19.74 -6.42
N SER A 37 -4.20 20.46 -7.40
CA SER A 37 -3.42 21.05 -8.49
C SER A 37 -2.40 22.08 -8.00
N GLY A 38 -2.80 22.93 -7.05
CA GLY A 38 -1.90 23.87 -6.39
C GLY A 38 -0.75 23.17 -5.65
N LEU A 39 -1.04 22.09 -4.93
CA LEU A 39 -0.05 21.31 -4.17
C LEU A 39 0.94 20.59 -5.10
N VAL A 40 0.46 19.88 -6.12
CA VAL A 40 1.32 19.23 -7.13
C VAL A 40 2.29 20.22 -7.78
N ARG A 41 1.82 21.44 -8.07
CA ARG A 41 2.69 22.50 -8.62
C ARG A 41 3.71 23.00 -7.62
N ARG A 42 3.33 23.20 -6.36
CA ARG A 42 4.29 23.58 -5.30
C ARG A 42 5.38 22.52 -5.14
N LEU A 43 5.01 21.23 -5.16
CA LEU A 43 5.98 20.13 -5.13
C LEU A 43 6.95 20.19 -6.32
N LYS A 44 6.47 20.51 -7.53
CA LYS A 44 7.32 20.61 -8.74
C LYS A 44 8.20 21.87 -8.81
N CYS A 45 7.72 23.01 -8.31
CA CYS A 45 8.34 24.32 -8.58
C CYS A 45 9.06 24.94 -7.38
N CYS A 46 8.74 24.55 -6.15
CA CYS A 46 9.31 25.18 -4.96
C CYS A 46 10.55 24.41 -4.51
N ARG A 47 11.73 25.02 -4.67
CA ARG A 47 12.97 24.51 -4.07
C ARG A 47 12.83 24.28 -2.56
N GLU A 48 11.97 25.05 -1.89
CA GLU A 48 11.60 24.88 -0.48
C GLU A 48 11.12 23.47 -0.12
N ALA A 49 10.56 22.70 -1.07
CA ALA A 49 10.16 21.32 -0.82
C ALA A 49 11.36 20.37 -0.67
N ALA A 50 12.52 20.73 -1.22
CA ALA A 50 13.73 19.89 -1.25
C ALA A 50 14.83 20.34 -0.26
N ILE A 51 14.69 21.51 0.39
CA ILE A 51 15.71 22.05 1.29
C ILE A 51 15.58 21.38 2.67
N ILE A 52 16.62 20.67 3.09
CA ILE A 52 16.82 20.31 4.48
C ILE A 52 17.18 21.61 5.21
N PRO A 53 16.50 21.98 6.32
CA PRO A 53 16.94 23.12 7.12
C PRO A 53 18.40 22.90 7.53
N ASP A 54 19.25 23.93 7.45
CA ASP A 54 20.68 23.83 7.79
C ASP A 54 20.84 23.12 9.14
N VAL A 55 21.26 21.85 9.10
CA VAL A 55 21.59 21.10 10.31
C VAL A 55 22.84 21.79 10.84
N PRO A 56 22.84 22.28 12.10
CA PRO A 56 24.01 22.96 12.65
C PRO A 56 25.24 22.08 12.47
N GLU A 57 26.28 22.60 11.80
CA GLU A 57 27.56 21.91 11.58
C GLU A 57 28.24 21.49 12.89
N ASP A 58 27.75 21.96 14.05
CA ASP A 58 28.28 21.68 15.38
C ASP A 58 27.91 20.29 15.96
N LEU A 59 27.31 19.38 15.18
CA LEU A 59 27.11 17.98 15.59
C LEU A 59 28.37 17.12 15.32
N ASP A 60 29.51 17.56 15.86
CA ASP A 60 30.77 16.79 16.01
C ASP A 60 30.62 15.65 17.07
N ILE A 61 29.45 15.02 17.18
CA ILE A 61 29.09 14.16 18.32
C ILE A 61 29.58 12.70 18.20
N PHE A 62 30.10 12.24 17.06
CA PHE A 62 30.24 10.78 16.85
C PHE A 62 31.62 10.21 16.53
N ASP A 63 32.71 10.95 16.76
CA ASP A 63 34.06 10.38 16.59
C ASP A 63 34.53 9.50 17.79
N ASP A 64 33.83 9.50 18.94
CA ASP A 64 34.35 8.88 20.18
C ASP A 64 33.57 7.64 20.71
N HIS A 65 32.66 7.04 19.93
CA HIS A 65 31.98 5.80 20.34
C HIS A 65 32.20 4.62 19.38
N PRO A 66 33.40 3.99 19.40
CA PRO A 66 33.76 2.84 18.55
C PRO A 66 33.04 1.51 18.90
N GLY A 67 31.85 1.55 19.51
CA GLY A 67 31.17 0.35 20.04
C GLY A 67 29.68 0.19 19.73
N LEU A 68 29.03 1.18 19.11
CA LEU A 68 27.59 1.16 18.78
C LEU A 68 27.35 1.09 17.26
N ASN A 69 28.18 0.30 16.58
CA ASN A 69 28.17 0.15 15.13
C ASN A 69 27.21 -0.98 14.67
N ASP A 70 26.04 -1.08 15.31
CA ASP A 70 24.99 -1.98 14.88
C ASP A 70 24.17 -1.31 13.77
N GLY A 71 24.82 -1.15 12.61
CA GLY A 71 24.25 -1.34 11.27
C GLY A 71 22.99 -0.59 10.80
N ILE A 72 22.32 0.23 11.62
CA ILE A 72 21.15 1.00 11.16
C ILE A 72 21.69 2.11 10.24
N PRO A 73 21.38 2.09 8.94
CA PRO A 73 21.81 3.15 8.04
C PRO A 73 21.19 4.44 8.56
N TYR A 74 22.02 5.45 8.83
CA TYR A 74 21.54 6.79 9.18
C TYR A 74 20.75 7.31 7.97
N TRP A 75 19.42 7.26 8.05
CA TRP A 75 18.55 7.82 7.02
C TRP A 75 18.68 9.34 7.10
N PRO A 76 19.07 10.02 6.01
CA PRO A 76 19.20 11.47 6.05
C PRO A 76 17.82 12.08 6.34
N GLU A 77 17.79 13.15 7.15
CA GLU A 77 16.53 13.78 7.53
C GLU A 77 15.74 14.21 6.28
N THR A 78 14.50 13.73 6.19
CA THR A 78 13.56 14.11 5.14
C THR A 78 13.17 15.58 5.30
N PRO A 79 13.21 16.42 4.24
CA PRO A 79 12.78 17.81 4.32
C PRO A 79 11.32 17.90 4.82
N PRO A 80 11.07 18.45 6.03
CA PRO A 80 9.74 18.40 6.65
C PRO A 80 8.67 19.04 5.76
N ARG A 81 9.04 20.12 5.07
CA ARG A 81 8.12 20.84 4.18
C ARG A 81 7.72 20.05 2.95
N GLY A 82 8.63 19.24 2.40
CA GLY A 82 8.34 18.32 1.30
C GLY A 82 7.33 17.26 1.74
N CYS A 83 7.56 16.66 2.90
CA CYS A 83 6.65 15.67 3.51
C CYS A 83 5.25 16.27 3.72
N GLU A 84 5.15 17.46 4.33
CA GLU A 84 3.86 18.13 4.58
C GLU A 84 3.08 18.41 3.30
N LEU A 85 3.75 18.88 2.25
CA LEU A 85 3.09 19.17 0.96
C LEU A 85 2.61 17.89 0.27
N LEU A 86 3.39 16.81 0.38
CA LEU A 86 3.08 15.51 -0.20
C LEU A 86 1.93 14.82 0.56
N ASP A 87 1.98 14.80 1.89
CA ASP A 87 0.89 14.33 2.76
C ASP A 87 -0.41 15.09 2.48
N ALA A 88 -0.35 16.42 2.39
CA ALA A 88 -1.52 17.23 2.02
C ALA A 88 -2.04 16.84 0.64
N ALA A 89 -1.17 16.71 -0.37
CA ALA A 89 -1.59 16.37 -1.73
C ALA A 89 -2.25 14.98 -1.79
N ILE A 90 -1.66 13.99 -1.11
CA ILE A 90 -2.22 12.64 -0.98
C ILE A 90 -3.58 12.67 -0.28
N THR A 91 -3.69 13.42 0.81
CA THR A 91 -4.95 13.58 1.56
C THR A 91 -6.04 14.15 0.65
N TYR A 92 -5.76 15.23 -0.08
CA TYR A 92 -6.72 15.81 -1.04
C TYR A 92 -7.06 14.85 -2.18
N ALA A 93 -6.09 14.12 -2.71
CA ALA A 93 -6.35 13.12 -3.74
C ALA A 93 -7.32 12.04 -3.25
N MET A 94 -7.17 11.58 -2.01
CA MET A 94 -7.99 10.50 -1.44
C MET A 94 -9.36 10.95 -0.94
N SER A 95 -9.48 12.18 -0.44
CA SER A 95 -10.78 12.74 -0.03
C SER A 95 -11.63 13.19 -1.23
N SER A 96 -11.01 13.42 -2.38
CA SER A 96 -11.69 13.86 -3.59
C SER A 96 -12.57 12.75 -4.17
N THR A 97 -13.85 13.06 -4.35
CA THR A 97 -14.79 12.26 -5.16
C THR A 97 -15.08 13.02 -6.46
N PRO A 98 -14.19 12.96 -7.46
CA PRO A 98 -14.35 13.76 -8.67
C PRO A 98 -15.66 13.42 -9.40
N PRO A 99 -16.44 14.42 -9.81
CA PRO A 99 -17.54 14.27 -10.74
C PRO A 99 -17.12 13.51 -12.01
N ARG A 100 -18.05 12.76 -12.61
CA ARG A 100 -17.77 11.94 -13.81
C ARG A 100 -17.20 12.75 -14.98
N ASP A 101 -17.58 14.03 -15.11
CA ASP A 101 -17.16 14.94 -16.18
C ASP A 101 -15.74 15.51 -16.02
N CYS A 102 -15.14 15.38 -14.83
CA CYS A 102 -13.74 15.75 -14.58
C CYS A 102 -12.86 14.55 -14.19
N PHE A 103 -13.39 13.33 -14.26
CA PHE A 103 -12.71 12.14 -13.79
C PHE A 103 -11.35 11.88 -14.45
N ASP A 104 -11.27 11.99 -15.77
CA ASP A 104 -9.99 11.79 -16.48
C ASP A 104 -8.93 12.82 -16.08
N HIS A 105 -9.34 14.07 -15.88
CA HIS A 105 -8.45 15.15 -15.42
C HIS A 105 -7.97 14.91 -13.99
N PHE A 106 -8.84 14.35 -13.14
CA PHE A 106 -8.46 13.96 -11.79
C PHE A 106 -7.39 12.86 -11.83
N VAL A 107 -7.58 11.81 -12.64
CA VAL A 107 -6.60 10.73 -12.79
C VAL A 107 -5.26 11.26 -13.34
N GLU A 108 -5.29 12.13 -14.36
CA GLU A 108 -4.08 12.80 -14.86
C GLU A 108 -3.37 13.61 -13.78
N LEU A 109 -4.13 14.30 -12.91
CA LEU A 109 -3.54 15.08 -11.84
C LEU A 109 -2.90 14.21 -10.76
N VAL A 110 -3.47 13.03 -10.47
CA VAL A 110 -2.86 12.04 -9.58
C VAL A 110 -1.61 11.41 -10.22
N ASP A 111 -1.63 11.11 -11.53
CA ASP A 111 -0.43 10.69 -12.26
C ASP A 111 0.67 11.77 -12.19
N GLU A 112 0.30 13.05 -12.23
CA GLU A 112 1.23 14.16 -12.04
C GLU A 112 1.76 14.30 -10.62
N LEU A 113 0.98 13.92 -9.61
CA LEU A 113 1.42 13.85 -8.22
C LEU A 113 2.49 12.77 -8.05
N ASP A 114 2.29 11.58 -8.64
CA ASP A 114 3.28 10.50 -8.64
C ASP A 114 4.62 10.98 -9.25
N ASN A 115 4.54 11.63 -10.42
CA ASN A 115 5.71 12.22 -11.07
C ASN A 115 6.38 13.33 -10.24
N ALA A 116 5.60 14.13 -9.50
CA ALA A 116 6.14 15.14 -8.60
C ALA A 116 6.90 14.51 -7.41
N GLY A 117 6.38 13.43 -6.83
CA GLY A 117 7.07 12.65 -5.80
C GLY A 117 8.40 12.09 -6.32
N ILE A 118 8.40 11.47 -7.51
CA ILE A 118 9.63 10.97 -8.16
C ILE A 118 10.65 12.09 -8.37
N GLN A 119 10.22 13.24 -8.88
CA GLN A 119 11.10 14.40 -9.11
C GLN A 119 11.68 14.92 -7.78
N LEU A 120 10.83 15.09 -6.75
CA LEU A 120 11.23 15.58 -5.44
C LEU A 120 12.31 14.68 -4.80
N THR A 121 12.07 13.37 -4.78
CA THR A 121 13.03 12.41 -4.24
C THR A 121 14.34 12.40 -5.02
N ARG A 122 14.30 12.53 -6.36
CA ARG A 122 15.50 12.64 -7.18
C ARG A 122 16.28 13.93 -6.90
N ASP A 123 15.62 15.06 -6.80
CA ASP A 123 16.27 16.35 -6.52
C ASP A 123 16.93 16.32 -5.15
N TRP A 124 16.24 15.76 -4.16
CA TRP A 124 16.81 15.56 -2.83
C TRP A 124 18.04 14.64 -2.86
N LYS A 125 17.96 13.49 -3.54
CA LYS A 125 19.11 12.58 -3.72
C LYS A 125 20.31 13.26 -4.39
N ASN A 126 20.06 14.19 -5.31
CA ASN A 126 21.11 14.95 -6.00
C ASN A 126 21.78 16.01 -5.13
N GLU A 127 21.17 16.41 -4.01
CA GLU A 127 21.77 17.34 -3.04
C GLU A 127 22.54 16.59 -1.94
N LEU A 128 22.34 15.27 -1.79
CA LEU A 128 23.09 14.45 -0.83
C LEU A 128 24.58 14.33 -1.20
N PRO A 129 25.48 14.18 -0.20
CA PRO A 129 26.89 13.84 -0.44
C PRO A 129 27.07 12.55 -1.25
N GLU A 130 28.17 12.44 -2.00
CA GLU A 130 28.41 11.33 -2.93
C GLU A 130 28.50 9.95 -2.25
N THR A 131 28.90 9.92 -0.98
CA THR A 131 28.88 8.71 -0.13
C THR A 131 27.47 8.12 0.03
N TYR A 132 26.43 8.97 0.08
CA TYR A 132 25.03 8.52 0.17
C TYR A 132 24.46 8.13 -1.18
N ARG A 133 24.92 8.75 -2.29
CA ARG A 133 24.44 8.44 -3.65
C ARG A 133 24.81 7.05 -4.14
N SER A 134 25.88 6.46 -3.59
CA SER A 134 26.31 5.09 -3.90
C SER A 134 25.70 4.02 -3.00
N SER A 135 24.89 4.43 -2.00
CA SER A 135 24.28 3.54 -1.01
C SER A 135 22.94 2.95 -1.49
N GLN A 136 22.35 2.06 -0.67
CA GLN A 136 21.02 1.49 -0.88
C GLN A 136 19.92 2.56 -1.07
N ILE A 137 20.12 3.78 -0.56
CA ILE A 137 19.20 4.92 -0.67
C ILE A 137 18.94 5.30 -2.14
N ALA A 138 19.91 5.08 -3.04
CA ALA A 138 19.77 5.43 -4.45
C ALA A 138 18.57 4.75 -5.13
N ASN A 139 18.24 3.52 -4.72
CA ASN A 139 17.21 2.70 -5.34
C ASN A 139 15.82 2.79 -4.67
N VAL A 140 15.72 3.53 -3.56
CA VAL A 140 14.48 3.69 -2.80
C VAL A 140 13.47 4.50 -3.61
N SER A 141 12.22 4.04 -3.71
CA SER A 141 11.14 4.79 -4.36
C SER A 141 10.82 6.07 -3.58
N TRP A 142 10.10 7.02 -4.18
CA TRP A 142 9.68 8.20 -3.41
C TRP A 142 8.71 7.81 -2.28
N ILE A 143 7.94 6.74 -2.43
CA ILE A 143 7.01 6.29 -1.40
C ILE A 143 7.78 5.69 -0.24
N GLU A 144 8.69 4.75 -0.49
CA GLU A 144 9.54 4.18 0.55
C GLU A 144 10.37 5.26 1.26
N PHE A 145 10.66 6.35 0.56
CA PHE A 145 11.39 7.48 1.11
C PHE A 145 10.56 8.35 2.09
N PHE A 146 9.23 8.36 1.96
CA PHE A 146 8.36 9.18 2.83
C PHE A 146 7.45 8.34 3.73
N LEU A 147 7.29 7.05 3.43
CA LEU A 147 6.46 6.11 4.13
C LEU A 147 7.28 4.88 4.47
N ILE A 148 7.52 4.73 5.77
CA ILE A 148 8.28 3.62 6.32
C ILE A 148 7.25 2.59 6.81
N PRO A 149 7.23 1.37 6.25
CA PRO A 149 6.46 0.30 6.85
C PRO A 149 7.05 -0.01 8.24
N ASP A 150 6.20 -0.21 9.25
CA ASP A 150 6.66 -0.68 10.55
C ASP A 150 7.05 -2.16 10.43
N GLU A 151 8.34 -2.39 10.14
CA GLU A 151 8.93 -3.72 10.02
C GLU A 151 9.07 -4.43 11.37
N GLU A 152 9.14 -3.68 12.48
CA GLU A 152 9.31 -4.28 13.82
C GLU A 152 8.04 -5.02 14.23
N SER A 153 6.90 -4.38 14.02
CA SER A 153 5.59 -4.98 14.29
C SER A 153 5.26 -6.10 13.29
N HIS A 154 5.73 -5.97 12.04
CA HIS A 154 5.38 -6.88 10.95
C HIS A 154 6.58 -7.19 10.05
N PRO A 155 7.46 -8.13 10.44
CA PRO A 155 8.63 -8.51 9.64
C PRO A 155 8.26 -9.08 8.25
N LEU A 156 6.99 -9.44 8.06
CA LEU A 156 6.43 -9.93 6.81
C LEU A 156 6.20 -8.81 5.78
N SER A 157 6.05 -7.56 6.24
CA SER A 157 5.81 -6.36 5.41
C SER A 157 7.05 -5.89 4.65
N ALA A 158 8.25 -6.27 5.08
CA ALA A 158 9.52 -5.87 4.47
C ALA A 158 9.67 -6.30 2.99
N SER A 159 8.90 -7.31 2.55
CA SER A 159 8.87 -7.75 1.15
C SER A 159 8.00 -6.87 0.25
N LEU A 160 7.07 -6.09 0.81
CA LEU A 160 6.06 -5.34 0.06
C LEU A 160 6.52 -3.91 -0.20
N LYS A 161 7.50 -3.76 -1.08
CA LYS A 161 8.00 -2.44 -1.48
C LYS A 161 6.94 -1.65 -2.24
N PHE A 162 6.67 -0.42 -1.84
CA PHE A 162 5.80 0.48 -2.61
C PHE A 162 6.64 1.20 -3.67
N ARG A 163 6.26 1.11 -4.94
CA ARG A 163 7.09 1.62 -6.04
C ARG A 163 6.43 2.76 -6.81
N SER A 164 5.12 2.87 -6.71
CA SER A 164 4.31 3.82 -7.47
C SER A 164 3.12 4.32 -6.67
N PHE A 165 2.58 5.49 -7.03
CA PHE A 165 1.34 5.97 -6.41
C PHE A 165 0.19 4.97 -6.54
N LEU A 166 0.19 4.11 -7.56
CA LEU A 166 -0.80 3.04 -7.68
C LEU A 166 -0.74 2.05 -6.50
N ASP A 167 0.46 1.69 -6.02
CA ASP A 167 0.62 0.85 -4.84
C ASP A 167 0.04 1.54 -3.60
N LEU A 168 0.30 2.85 -3.49
CA LEU A 168 -0.21 3.68 -2.40
C LEU A 168 -1.73 3.84 -2.45
N ALA A 169 -2.28 3.97 -3.66
CA ALA A 169 -3.71 4.03 -3.89
C ALA A 169 -4.40 2.72 -3.50
N ILE A 170 -3.77 1.56 -3.74
CA ILE A 170 -4.27 0.28 -3.23
C ILE A 170 -4.24 0.27 -1.72
N LEU A 171 -3.10 0.64 -1.13
CA LEU A 171 -2.92 0.67 0.30
C LEU A 171 -4.02 1.49 1.00
N PHE A 172 -4.35 2.65 0.45
CA PHE A 172 -5.32 3.57 1.04
C PHE A 172 -6.75 3.41 0.54
N ASP A 173 -7.08 2.27 -0.09
CA ASP A 173 -8.41 1.95 -0.60
C ASP A 173 -8.96 2.96 -1.62
N PHE A 174 -8.09 3.52 -2.45
CA PHE A 174 -8.48 4.50 -3.45
C PHE A 174 -9.03 3.83 -4.73
N GLU A 175 -10.13 3.10 -4.57
CA GLU A 175 -10.69 2.20 -5.59
C GLU A 175 -10.89 2.87 -6.95
N VAL A 176 -11.37 4.11 -6.95
CA VAL A 176 -11.73 4.85 -8.16
C VAL A 176 -10.49 5.10 -9.04
N TYR A 177 -9.38 5.53 -8.45
CA TYR A 177 -8.13 5.72 -9.19
C TYR A 177 -7.54 4.38 -9.64
N VAL A 178 -7.54 3.36 -8.78
CA VAL A 178 -7.07 2.01 -9.10
C VAL A 178 -7.85 1.43 -10.29
N GLU A 179 -9.18 1.59 -10.30
CA GLU A 179 -10.04 1.16 -11.39
C GLU A 179 -9.68 1.86 -12.71
N ALA A 180 -9.45 3.17 -12.68
CA ALA A 180 -9.04 3.92 -13.87
C ALA A 180 -7.71 3.39 -14.44
N LYS A 181 -6.71 3.17 -13.58
CA LYS A 181 -5.39 2.66 -14.00
C LYS A 181 -5.49 1.24 -14.58
N ILE A 182 -6.26 0.37 -13.96
CA ILE A 182 -6.54 -0.98 -14.45
C ILE A 182 -7.28 -0.94 -15.80
N LYS A 183 -8.24 -0.02 -15.99
CA LYS A 183 -9.02 0.10 -17.24
C LYS A 183 -8.20 0.60 -18.42
N ARG A 184 -7.16 1.41 -18.20
CA ARG A 184 -6.30 1.96 -19.27
C ARG A 184 -5.43 0.90 -19.99
N LYS A 185 -5.51 -0.39 -19.60
CA LYS A 185 -4.84 -1.55 -20.23
C LYS A 185 -3.30 -1.52 -20.22
N GLU A 186 -2.71 -0.70 -19.37
CA GLU A 186 -1.24 -0.60 -19.25
C GLU A 186 -0.66 -1.57 -18.21
N ILE A 187 -1.51 -2.31 -17.48
CA ILE A 187 -1.09 -3.20 -16.40
C ILE A 187 -0.86 -4.61 -16.94
N THR A 188 0.38 -5.10 -16.83
CA THR A 188 0.74 -6.47 -17.21
C THR A 188 0.16 -7.48 -16.21
N PRO A 189 0.05 -8.78 -16.59
CA PRO A 189 -0.35 -9.82 -15.64
C PRO A 189 0.56 -9.87 -14.40
N SER A 190 1.87 -9.71 -14.55
CA SER A 190 2.81 -9.69 -13.42
C SER A 190 2.57 -8.51 -12.48
N GLN A 191 2.25 -7.33 -13.02
CA GLN A 191 1.87 -6.18 -12.21
C GLN A 191 0.54 -6.44 -11.48
N LEU A 192 -0.47 -7.04 -12.13
CA LEU A 192 -1.72 -7.41 -11.46
C LEU A 192 -1.49 -8.32 -10.26
N GLN A 193 -0.60 -9.33 -10.37
CA GLN A 193 -0.25 -10.19 -9.24
C GLN A 193 0.42 -9.41 -8.10
N SER A 194 1.37 -8.55 -8.45
CA SER A 194 2.07 -7.71 -7.49
C SER A 194 1.10 -6.76 -6.76
N LEU A 195 0.14 -6.18 -7.47
CA LEU A 195 -0.89 -5.32 -6.90
C LEU A 195 -1.86 -6.11 -5.99
N LEU A 196 -2.21 -7.34 -6.37
CA LEU A 196 -3.08 -8.20 -5.56
C LEU A 196 -2.44 -8.52 -4.21
N LEU A 197 -1.14 -8.83 -4.20
CA LEU A 197 -0.39 -9.07 -2.97
C LEU A 197 -0.45 -7.88 -2.01
N ARG A 198 -0.43 -6.63 -2.50
CA ARG A 198 -0.55 -5.43 -1.65
C ARG A 198 -1.97 -5.22 -1.16
N ALA A 199 -2.97 -5.54 -1.99
CA ALA A 199 -4.38 -5.40 -1.64
C ALA A 199 -4.85 -6.37 -0.53
N THR A 200 -4.09 -7.43 -0.24
CA THR A 200 -4.45 -8.45 0.75
C THR A 200 -3.81 -8.27 2.12
N ARG A 201 -2.97 -7.26 2.30
CA ARG A 201 -2.04 -7.23 3.44
C ARG A 201 -2.50 -6.26 4.52
N PHE A 202 -2.30 -6.67 5.76
CA PHE A 202 -2.29 -5.73 6.87
C PHE A 202 -0.96 -4.98 6.85
N MET A 203 -1.01 -3.64 6.80
CA MET A 203 0.21 -2.85 6.81
C MET A 203 0.05 -1.66 7.75
N LEU A 204 1.05 -1.49 8.62
CA LEU A 204 1.22 -0.31 9.42
C LEU A 204 2.27 0.56 8.73
N VAL A 205 1.89 1.73 8.27
CA VAL A 205 2.79 2.67 7.59
C VAL A 205 2.92 3.95 8.39
N GLN A 206 4.15 4.40 8.60
CA GLN A 206 4.46 5.65 9.27
C GLN A 206 5.02 6.67 8.28
N TRP A 207 4.56 7.90 8.38
CA TRP A 207 5.13 9.00 7.61
C TRP A 207 6.48 9.42 8.20
N GLN A 208 7.52 9.44 7.37
CA GLN A 208 8.81 9.90 7.83
C GLN A 208 8.76 11.42 8.11
N GLY A 209 9.22 11.80 9.30
CA GLY A 209 9.24 13.19 9.76
C GLY A 209 7.88 13.73 10.22
N ILE A 210 6.82 12.92 10.23
CA ILE A 210 5.52 13.28 10.78
C ILE A 210 5.10 12.16 11.74
N ASP A 211 4.71 12.49 12.96
CA ASP A 211 4.19 11.51 13.94
C ASP A 211 2.77 11.07 13.56
N ARG A 212 2.66 10.40 12.41
CA ARG A 212 1.42 9.88 11.85
C ARG A 212 1.66 8.46 11.37
N THR A 213 1.01 7.54 12.06
CA THR A 213 0.95 6.15 11.68
C THR A 213 -0.44 5.84 11.14
N ARG A 214 -0.51 5.04 10.08
CA ARG A 214 -1.74 4.63 9.44
C ARG A 214 -1.78 3.12 9.35
N GLN A 215 -2.83 2.54 9.92
CA GLN A 215 -3.14 1.13 9.81
C GLN A 215 -3.98 0.90 8.56
N GLU A 216 -3.59 -0.08 7.77
CA GLU A 216 -4.28 -0.42 6.56
C GLU A 216 -4.60 -1.90 6.48
N TYR A 217 -5.75 -2.17 5.88
CA TYR A 217 -6.43 -3.44 5.93
C TYR A 217 -6.61 -4.03 4.52
N PRO A 218 -6.87 -5.34 4.40
CA PRO A 218 -7.24 -5.96 3.14
C PRO A 218 -8.38 -5.22 2.44
N LYS A 219 -8.28 -5.05 1.13
CA LYS A 219 -9.19 -4.26 0.30
C LYS A 219 -10.07 -5.17 -0.54
N PRO A 220 -11.27 -5.56 -0.07
CA PRO A 220 -12.08 -6.56 -0.77
C PRO A 220 -12.54 -6.08 -2.15
N GLY A 221 -12.86 -4.79 -2.32
CA GLY A 221 -13.30 -4.26 -3.61
C GLY A 221 -12.16 -4.17 -4.63
N ILE A 222 -10.99 -3.68 -4.22
CA ILE A 222 -9.77 -3.70 -5.04
C ILE A 222 -9.34 -5.14 -5.37
N SER A 223 -9.31 -6.04 -4.39
CA SER A 223 -8.97 -7.45 -4.61
C SER A 223 -9.89 -8.09 -5.65
N ARG A 224 -11.20 -7.88 -5.53
CA ARG A 224 -12.18 -8.36 -6.50
C ARG A 224 -11.93 -7.78 -7.89
N MET A 225 -11.55 -6.50 -7.98
CA MET A 225 -11.25 -5.84 -9.24
C MET A 225 -10.02 -6.44 -9.93
N LEU A 226 -8.95 -6.69 -9.18
CA LEU A 226 -7.72 -7.31 -9.67
C LEU A 226 -7.96 -8.77 -10.12
N LEU A 227 -8.66 -9.56 -9.31
CA LEU A 227 -9.02 -10.95 -9.63
C LEU A 227 -9.90 -11.05 -10.89
N ARG A 228 -10.89 -10.14 -11.05
CA ARG A 228 -11.69 -10.04 -12.29
C ARG A 228 -10.87 -9.72 -13.53
N LYS A 229 -9.70 -9.12 -13.35
CA LYS A 229 -8.77 -8.78 -14.44
C LYS A 229 -7.77 -9.89 -14.73
N GLY A 230 -7.88 -11.03 -14.05
CA GLY A 230 -7.04 -12.20 -14.26
C GLY A 230 -5.84 -12.27 -13.32
N ALA A 231 -5.84 -11.52 -12.21
CA ALA A 231 -4.93 -11.83 -11.12
C ALA A 231 -5.26 -13.24 -10.58
N ASP A 232 -4.24 -14.00 -10.24
CA ASP A 232 -4.34 -15.36 -9.68
C ASP A 232 -4.35 -15.20 -8.15
N PRO A 233 -5.39 -15.68 -7.43
CA PRO A 233 -5.42 -15.58 -5.98
C PRO A 233 -4.25 -16.33 -5.30
N ASN A 234 -3.62 -17.28 -6.00
CA ASN A 234 -2.50 -18.06 -5.53
C ASN A 234 -1.15 -17.51 -6.02
N CYS A 235 -1.14 -16.31 -6.60
CA CYS A 235 0.09 -15.71 -7.10
C CYS A 235 1.09 -15.49 -5.95
N ARG A 236 2.36 -15.82 -6.21
CA ARG A 236 3.46 -15.57 -5.30
C ARG A 236 4.02 -14.18 -5.52
N ASP A 237 4.57 -13.60 -4.46
CA ASP A 237 5.38 -12.41 -4.63
C ASP A 237 6.68 -12.77 -5.36
N ALA A 238 6.86 -12.21 -6.56
CA ALA A 238 8.05 -12.42 -7.37
C ALA A 238 9.32 -11.96 -6.64
N GLU A 239 9.22 -10.97 -5.74
CA GLU A 239 10.32 -10.42 -4.96
C GLU A 239 10.64 -11.28 -3.73
N SER A 240 9.63 -11.90 -3.11
CA SER A 240 9.79 -12.86 -2.00
C SER A 240 10.63 -14.10 -2.31
N ASN A 241 10.80 -14.46 -3.60
CA ASN A 241 11.59 -15.61 -4.03
C ASN A 241 13.05 -15.55 -3.55
N ALA A 242 13.56 -14.37 -3.21
CA ALA A 242 14.93 -14.17 -2.74
C ALA A 242 15.11 -14.34 -1.21
N ALA A 243 14.04 -14.21 -0.41
CA ALA A 243 14.17 -14.04 1.04
C ALA A 243 13.86 -15.30 1.87
N ILE A 244 12.97 -16.20 1.41
CA ILE A 244 12.66 -17.44 2.14
C ILE A 244 12.43 -18.59 1.15
N ALA A 245 13.42 -19.47 1.02
CA ALA A 245 13.33 -20.73 0.27
C ALA A 245 12.48 -21.82 0.96
N SER A 246 11.52 -21.46 1.82
CA SER A 246 10.57 -22.43 2.38
C SER A 246 9.39 -22.56 1.41
N GLU A 247 9.28 -23.75 0.81
CA GLU A 247 8.64 -24.00 -0.49
C GLU A 247 7.15 -23.65 -0.64
N HIS A 248 6.46 -23.11 0.38
CA HIS A 248 5.00 -22.97 0.38
C HIS A 248 4.40 -21.69 0.99
N GLY A 249 5.19 -20.67 1.39
CA GLY A 249 4.68 -19.68 2.35
C GLY A 249 3.87 -18.48 1.83
N TRP A 250 4.08 -17.96 0.61
CA TRP A 250 3.79 -16.53 0.38
C TRP A 250 3.05 -16.25 -0.93
N THR A 251 1.80 -16.70 -0.97
CA THR A 251 0.84 -16.27 -1.99
C THR A 251 0.00 -15.10 -1.48
N ALA A 252 -0.74 -14.42 -2.35
CA ALA A 252 -1.73 -13.42 -1.93
C ALA A 252 -2.76 -14.06 -0.96
N TRP A 253 -3.16 -15.30 -1.22
CA TRP A 253 -4.07 -16.05 -0.37
C TRP A 253 -3.49 -16.42 1.00
N THR A 254 -2.35 -17.12 1.05
CA THR A 254 -1.72 -17.48 2.33
C THR A 254 -1.27 -16.26 3.11
N GLY A 255 -0.92 -15.17 2.40
CA GLY A 255 -0.64 -13.89 3.00
C GLY A 255 -1.81 -13.27 3.74
N LEU A 256 -2.98 -13.22 3.09
CA LEU A 256 -4.22 -12.77 3.70
C LEU A 256 -4.57 -13.56 4.97
N LEU A 257 -4.32 -14.88 4.96
CA LEU A 257 -4.60 -15.73 6.11
C LEU A 257 -3.53 -15.63 7.21
N GLN A 258 -2.27 -15.41 6.84
CA GLN A 258 -1.14 -15.34 7.77
C GLN A 258 -1.03 -14.02 8.50
N ASP A 259 -1.48 -12.92 7.91
CA ASP A 259 -1.51 -11.62 8.59
C ASP A 259 -2.41 -11.65 9.85
N ASP A 260 -3.06 -12.80 10.11
CA ASP A 260 -4.01 -13.13 11.16
C ASP A 260 -5.16 -12.10 11.19
N TYR A 261 -6.24 -12.41 11.87
CA TYR A 261 -7.16 -11.35 12.31
C TYR A 261 -6.50 -10.66 13.52
N TYR A 262 -5.36 -9.99 13.30
CA TYR A 262 -4.66 -9.19 14.29
C TYR A 262 -5.60 -8.52 15.30
N GLU A 263 -5.30 -8.70 16.60
CA GLU A 263 -5.92 -8.00 17.73
C GLU A 263 -5.59 -6.50 17.61
N GLY A 264 -6.27 -5.81 16.70
CA GLY A 264 -6.12 -4.38 16.49
C GLY A 264 -6.50 -3.58 17.74
N ASP A 265 -6.29 -2.26 17.69
CA ASP A 265 -6.77 -1.36 18.73
C ASP A 265 -8.26 -1.65 19.00
N PRO A 266 -8.70 -1.85 20.27
CA PRO A 266 -10.07 -2.22 20.63
C PRO A 266 -11.20 -1.41 19.98
N GLY A 267 -10.91 -0.25 19.39
CA GLY A 267 -11.87 0.55 18.62
C GLY A 267 -12.02 0.21 17.13
N THR A 268 -11.12 -0.57 16.53
CA THR A 268 -11.06 -0.81 15.06
C THR A 268 -11.15 -2.29 14.66
N GLU A 269 -11.09 -3.18 15.65
CA GLU A 269 -11.06 -4.63 15.46
C GLU A 269 -12.22 -5.17 14.62
N ASP A 270 -13.45 -4.69 14.87
CA ASP A 270 -14.66 -5.10 14.14
C ASP A 270 -14.55 -4.76 12.65
N TYR A 271 -14.09 -3.55 12.32
CA TYR A 271 -13.96 -3.11 10.93
C TYR A 271 -12.91 -3.93 10.19
N PHE A 272 -11.76 -4.19 10.82
CA PHE A 272 -10.71 -5.00 10.23
C PHE A 272 -11.19 -6.43 9.92
N LEU A 273 -11.81 -7.08 10.89
CA LEU A 273 -12.31 -8.44 10.73
C LEU A 273 -13.37 -8.51 9.63
N GLU A 274 -14.24 -7.51 9.50
CA GLU A 274 -15.20 -7.40 8.40
C GLU A 274 -14.51 -7.32 7.03
N GLN A 275 -13.50 -6.47 6.88
CA GLN A 275 -12.74 -6.35 5.62
C GLN A 275 -11.99 -7.65 5.29
N TRP A 276 -11.41 -8.31 6.31
CA TRP A 276 -10.75 -9.59 6.16
C TRP A 276 -11.72 -10.69 5.71
N ILE A 277 -12.88 -10.84 6.39
CA ILE A 277 -13.94 -11.79 6.02
C ILE A 277 -14.40 -11.56 4.58
N LEU A 278 -14.64 -10.30 4.20
CA LEU A 278 -15.06 -9.95 2.84
C LEU A 278 -13.99 -10.31 1.81
N THR A 279 -12.71 -10.06 2.12
CA THR A 279 -11.59 -10.38 1.23
C THR A 279 -11.41 -11.89 1.10
N VAL A 280 -11.53 -12.65 2.18
CA VAL A 280 -11.50 -14.13 2.17
C VAL A 280 -12.62 -14.68 1.29
N LYS A 281 -13.85 -14.19 1.46
CA LYS A 281 -14.99 -14.57 0.61
C LYS A 281 -14.70 -14.25 -0.86
N VAL A 282 -14.06 -13.13 -1.16
CA VAL A 282 -13.61 -12.80 -2.52
C VAL A 282 -12.62 -13.87 -3.01
N PHE A 283 -11.54 -14.14 -2.30
CA PHE A 283 -10.51 -15.08 -2.73
C PHE A 283 -11.03 -16.49 -3.02
N LEU A 284 -11.86 -17.05 -2.13
CA LEU A 284 -12.46 -18.36 -2.33
C LEU A 284 -13.35 -18.41 -3.58
N ASN A 285 -14.08 -17.33 -3.87
CA ASN A 285 -14.91 -17.25 -5.08
C ASN A 285 -14.11 -17.14 -6.39
N TYR A 286 -12.83 -16.80 -6.33
CA TYR A 286 -11.95 -16.69 -7.50
C TYR A 286 -10.91 -17.83 -7.57
N GLY A 287 -11.08 -18.90 -6.78
CA GLY A 287 -10.25 -20.10 -6.88
C GLY A 287 -8.98 -20.07 -6.04
N ALA A 288 -8.98 -19.37 -4.90
CA ALA A 288 -7.93 -19.53 -3.91
C ALA A 288 -7.83 -20.99 -3.44
N ASP A 289 -6.61 -21.53 -3.35
CA ASP A 289 -6.34 -22.92 -3.00
C ASP A 289 -6.78 -23.20 -1.55
N PRO A 290 -7.84 -23.99 -1.34
CA PRO A 290 -8.37 -24.24 -0.01
C PRO A 290 -7.61 -25.35 0.73
N THR A 291 -6.61 -25.97 0.09
CA THR A 291 -5.81 -27.08 0.60
C THR A 291 -4.39 -26.68 0.98
N VAL A 292 -4.03 -25.41 0.73
CA VAL A 292 -2.69 -24.90 1.01
C VAL A 292 -2.30 -25.07 2.48
N GLN A 293 -1.06 -25.46 2.70
CA GLN A 293 -0.45 -25.56 4.03
C GLN A 293 0.83 -24.74 4.06
N TRP A 294 1.04 -24.00 5.14
CA TRP A 294 2.25 -23.19 5.32
C TRP A 294 2.70 -23.22 6.77
N HIS A 295 3.96 -22.89 7.03
CA HIS A 295 4.45 -22.72 8.39
C HIS A 295 4.29 -21.26 8.77
N ARG A 296 3.58 -20.98 9.88
CA ARG A 296 3.50 -19.63 10.46
C ARG A 296 4.28 -19.57 11.77
N PRO A 297 4.94 -18.44 12.08
CA PRO A 297 5.53 -18.24 13.39
C PRO A 297 4.42 -18.09 14.43
N HIS A 298 4.38 -18.99 15.43
CA HIS A 298 3.53 -18.83 16.59
C HIS A 298 4.35 -18.20 17.72
N ILE A 299 3.83 -17.10 18.29
CA ILE A 299 4.38 -16.50 19.50
C ILE A 299 3.60 -17.09 20.67
N ASP A 300 4.23 -18.02 21.40
CA ASP A 300 3.66 -18.49 22.66
C ASP A 300 3.67 -17.33 23.66
N LYS A 301 2.52 -16.66 23.81
CA LYS A 301 2.32 -15.54 24.75
C LYS A 301 2.60 -15.94 26.21
N LYS A 302 2.75 -17.25 26.53
CA LYS A 302 2.99 -17.76 27.89
C LYS A 302 4.45 -18.07 28.21
N SER A 303 5.34 -18.11 27.23
CA SER A 303 6.76 -18.38 27.49
C SER A 303 7.54 -17.07 27.62
N ASP A 304 8.19 -16.85 28.77
CA ASP A 304 9.08 -15.70 28.99
C ASP A 304 10.23 -15.65 27.98
N GLU A 305 10.64 -16.80 27.46
CA GLU A 305 11.50 -16.94 26.30
C GLU A 305 10.62 -16.88 25.05
N HIS A 306 10.63 -15.77 24.29
CA HIS A 306 9.89 -15.59 23.03
C HIS A 306 10.38 -16.55 21.93
N ARG A 307 10.31 -17.86 22.16
CA ARG A 307 10.79 -18.87 21.25
C ARG A 307 9.78 -19.01 20.12
N ARG A 308 10.14 -18.50 18.95
CA ARG A 308 9.33 -18.65 17.73
C ARG A 308 9.29 -20.13 17.34
N VAL A 309 8.18 -20.80 17.64
CA VAL A 309 7.89 -22.14 17.12
C VAL A 309 7.18 -21.97 15.79
N LEU A 310 7.60 -22.72 14.77
CA LEU A 310 6.89 -22.77 13.50
C LEU A 310 5.76 -23.79 13.61
N GLU A 311 4.53 -23.33 13.43
CA GLU A 311 3.34 -24.18 13.43
C GLU A 311 2.83 -24.37 12.01
N LEU A 312 2.34 -25.58 11.70
CA LEU A 312 1.69 -25.86 10.44
C LEU A 312 0.29 -25.25 10.46
N ALA A 313 0.04 -24.28 9.57
CA ALA A 313 -1.23 -23.62 9.37
C ALA A 313 -1.92 -24.13 8.09
N SER A 314 -3.25 -24.02 8.09
CA SER A 314 -4.12 -24.27 6.94
C SER A 314 -5.37 -23.40 7.06
N PRO A 315 -6.13 -23.17 5.98
CA PRO A 315 -7.34 -22.35 6.06
C PRO A 315 -8.33 -22.84 7.14
N ASP A 316 -8.52 -24.15 7.31
CA ASP A 316 -9.42 -24.68 8.35
C ASP A 316 -8.97 -24.29 9.76
N ILE A 317 -7.67 -24.40 10.05
CA ILE A 317 -7.11 -24.05 11.36
C ILE A 317 -7.37 -22.57 11.64
N ILE A 318 -7.04 -21.69 10.68
CA ILE A 318 -7.23 -20.23 10.83
C ILE A 318 -8.71 -19.88 11.08
N PHE A 319 -9.64 -20.47 10.33
CA PHE A 319 -11.06 -20.16 10.51
C PHE A 319 -11.66 -20.77 11.79
N ILE A 320 -11.18 -21.93 12.25
CA ILE A 320 -11.60 -22.51 13.53
C ILE A 320 -11.14 -21.63 14.68
N GLU A 321 -9.90 -21.14 14.64
CA GLU A 321 -9.36 -20.19 15.62
C GLU A 321 -10.16 -18.88 15.64
N ALA A 322 -10.38 -18.28 14.47
CA ALA A 322 -11.20 -17.07 14.34
C ALA A 322 -12.62 -17.27 14.88
N LEU A 323 -13.22 -18.45 14.65
CA LEU A 323 -14.56 -18.78 15.14
C LEU A 323 -14.62 -18.89 16.66
N ALA A 324 -13.56 -19.41 17.28
CA ALA A 324 -13.45 -19.52 18.72
C ALA A 324 -13.24 -18.15 19.38
N ASP A 325 -12.43 -17.29 18.76
CA ASP A 325 -12.06 -15.99 19.30
C ASP A 325 -13.14 -14.91 19.07
N LYS A 326 -13.86 -14.97 17.95
CA LYS A 326 -14.79 -13.91 17.50
C LYS A 326 -16.24 -14.38 17.40
N PRO A 327 -16.91 -14.70 18.52
CA PRO A 327 -18.27 -15.27 18.52
C PRO A 327 -19.33 -14.35 17.89
N LYS A 328 -19.10 -13.03 17.88
CA LYS A 328 -19.97 -12.05 17.21
C LYS A 328 -20.09 -12.32 15.69
N TYR A 329 -19.02 -12.81 15.07
CA TYR A 329 -18.94 -13.10 13.62
C TYR A 329 -19.19 -14.58 13.30
N LYS A 330 -19.73 -15.36 14.24
CA LYS A 330 -19.95 -16.80 14.10
C LYS A 330 -20.67 -17.18 12.81
N LYS A 331 -21.67 -16.39 12.40
CA LYS A 331 -22.42 -16.64 11.16
C LYS A 331 -21.53 -16.45 9.93
N ASP A 332 -20.83 -15.32 9.83
CA ASP A 332 -19.99 -15.01 8.68
C ASP A 332 -18.81 -15.98 8.53
N LEU A 333 -18.22 -16.41 9.65
CA LEU A 333 -17.16 -17.40 9.67
C LEU A 333 -17.67 -18.81 9.31
N ALA A 334 -18.89 -19.16 9.73
CA ALA A 334 -19.54 -20.40 9.28
C ALA A 334 -19.81 -20.38 7.77
N ASP A 335 -20.24 -19.24 7.22
CA ASP A 335 -20.42 -19.05 5.77
C ASP A 335 -19.08 -19.23 5.01
N ILE A 336 -17.96 -18.76 5.58
CA ILE A 336 -16.62 -18.99 5.02
C ILE A 336 -16.27 -20.48 5.04
N MET A 337 -16.54 -21.19 6.13
CA MET A 337 -16.26 -22.63 6.23
C MET A 337 -17.05 -23.45 5.19
N ASP A 338 -18.29 -23.06 4.91
CA ASP A 338 -19.08 -23.65 3.82
C ASP A 338 -18.46 -23.35 2.44
N LEU A 339 -18.05 -22.10 2.19
CA LEU A 339 -17.35 -21.73 0.96
C LEU A 339 -16.04 -22.51 0.79
N LEU A 340 -15.26 -22.68 1.86
CA LEU A 340 -14.02 -23.45 1.86
C LEU A 340 -14.29 -24.91 1.52
N SER A 341 -15.33 -25.51 2.11
CA SER A 341 -15.72 -26.90 1.85
C SER A 341 -16.12 -27.09 0.37
N ARG A 342 -16.87 -26.15 -0.19
CA ARG A 342 -17.22 -26.14 -1.62
C ARG A 342 -15.99 -25.98 -2.51
N ALA A 343 -15.08 -25.07 -2.16
CA ALA A 343 -13.84 -24.88 -2.89
C ALA A 343 -12.99 -26.17 -2.91
N LYS A 344 -12.90 -26.89 -1.78
CA LYS A 344 -12.17 -28.18 -1.70
C LYS A 344 -12.76 -29.25 -2.60
N ALA A 345 -14.09 -29.38 -2.59
CA ALA A 345 -14.78 -30.34 -3.45
C ALA A 345 -14.48 -30.06 -4.93
N ASN A 346 -14.57 -28.79 -5.35
CA ASN A 346 -14.27 -28.39 -6.73
C ASN A 346 -12.78 -28.58 -7.08
N TRP A 347 -11.88 -28.44 -6.11
CA TRP A 347 -10.44 -28.64 -6.33
C TRP A 347 -10.08 -30.10 -6.54
N GLY A 348 -10.68 -31.02 -5.76
CA GLY A 348 -10.46 -32.46 -5.87
C GLY A 348 -10.99 -33.09 -7.16
N ASP A 349 -12.04 -32.50 -7.74
CA ASP A 349 -12.68 -32.99 -8.97
C ASP A 349 -11.96 -32.57 -10.26
N GLY A 350 -10.87 -31.80 -10.17
CA GLY A 350 -10.08 -31.34 -11.32
C GLY A 350 -10.81 -30.36 -12.25
N THR A 351 -11.99 -29.88 -11.86
CA THR A 351 -12.86 -28.97 -12.63
C THR A 351 -12.31 -27.54 -12.70
N VAL A 352 -11.65 -27.06 -11.64
CA VAL A 352 -11.13 -25.67 -11.58
C VAL A 352 -9.96 -25.44 -12.53
N GLN A 353 -9.12 -26.45 -12.80
CA GLN A 353 -7.98 -26.29 -13.73
C GLN A 353 -8.41 -26.13 -15.20
N ARG A 354 -9.64 -26.50 -15.59
CA ARG A 354 -10.08 -26.43 -16.99
C ARG A 354 -10.60 -25.06 -17.41
N GLU A 355 -11.27 -24.31 -16.53
CA GLU A 355 -11.88 -23.02 -16.91
C GLU A 355 -10.87 -21.87 -16.96
N GLN A 356 -9.77 -21.92 -16.20
CA GLN A 356 -8.74 -20.87 -16.23
C GLN A 356 -7.76 -20.99 -17.40
N VAL A 357 -7.61 -22.17 -18.01
CA VAL A 357 -6.67 -22.39 -19.13
C VAL A 357 -7.30 -22.01 -20.47
N GLU A 358 -8.63 -22.04 -20.61
CA GLU A 358 -9.32 -21.80 -21.89
C GLU A 358 -9.76 -20.33 -22.10
N GLY A 359 -9.43 -19.42 -21.19
CA GLY A 359 -9.93 -18.03 -21.17
C GLY A 359 -8.91 -16.91 -21.47
N TYR A 360 -7.74 -17.22 -22.05
CA TYR A 360 -6.72 -16.22 -22.42
C TYR A 360 -6.71 -15.86 -23.90
#